data_AF-A0A151X422-F1
#
_entry.id   AF-A0A151X422-F1
#
_cell.length_a   1.000
_cell.length_b   1.000
_cell.length_c   1.000
_cell.angle_alpha   90.00
_cell.angle_beta   90.00
_cell.angle_gamma   90.00
#
_symmetry.space_group_name_H-M   'P 1'
#
loop_
_entity.id
_entity.type
_entity.pdbx_description
1 polymer ?
#
loop_
_entity_poly.entity_id
_entity_poly.type
_entity_poly.pdbx_seq_one_letter_code
_entity_poly.pdbx_strand_id
1 'polypeptide(L)'
;MSFQIDFINFSEKIIPTLTAELIGYFSIDGDMQYHADLSQLKYYIPPSDPNNVNFDLNKNFMFTRHRPTSYLKLDKVLRWLSNNFHRLEKPVLVQEERWLDIDFIASRGTIKTILCSPYKMRDEWIICASKYRGTIYLCEFYSDEREHHYANASMSERQIHSWGYKFEQYMVADHPSHTPDLKQPLNECEQFYCMFKANFDNHSLLYGAEIDGISSQQPITDTLEGKTLELIELKTFPLLLNEDGNIKISSLRVMEWWSQSYLVHINKIICGLKEKNIVRMIKEYSMCDLPKLSEFINVYCHVGRLSHEVGWKYKDVVRTLENKRRARAIIEVQKRNKLKKLTKQAGESVVKATAPYTAIINNFGYN
;
A
#
# COMPACT_ATOMS: atom_id res chain seq x y z
N MET A 1 3.13 18.35 15.62
CA MET A 1 2.64 17.64 16.82
C MET A 1 3.02 16.18 16.63
N SER A 2 3.99 15.69 17.38
CA SER A 2 4.23 14.25 17.50
C SER A 2 3.18 13.71 18.48
N PHE A 3 2.44 12.69 18.07
CA PHE A 3 1.56 11.93 18.97
C PHE A 3 2.36 10.72 19.44
N GLN A 4 2.62 10.64 20.74
CA GLN A 4 3.24 9.47 21.37
C GLN A 4 2.10 8.57 21.87
N ILE A 5 2.10 7.31 21.43
CA ILE A 5 1.04 6.34 21.74
C ILE A 5 1.47 5.53 22.97
N ASP A 6 0.58 5.40 23.95
CA ASP A 6 0.81 4.66 25.20
C ASP A 6 0.06 3.32 25.17
N PHE A 7 0.78 2.21 25.41
CA PHE A 7 0.38 0.86 24.96
C PHE A 7 -0.17 -0.07 26.05
N ILE A 8 -0.30 0.40 27.31
CA ILE A 8 -0.39 -0.50 28.48
C ILE A 8 -1.82 -0.86 28.94
N ASN A 9 -2.89 -0.16 28.53
CA ASN A 9 -4.22 -0.33 29.14
C ASN A 9 -5.37 -0.55 28.13
N PHE A 10 -5.55 -1.76 27.58
CA PHE A 10 -6.72 -2.08 26.74
C PHE A 10 -7.46 -3.36 27.14
N SER A 11 -8.77 -3.26 27.34
CA SER A 11 -9.66 -4.35 27.76
C SER A 11 -10.36 -5.05 26.58
N GLU A 12 -10.65 -6.35 26.75
CA GLU A 12 -11.07 -7.34 25.74
C GLU A 12 -12.50 -7.17 25.14
N LYS A 13 -13.06 -5.96 25.07
CA LYS A 13 -14.44 -5.78 24.54
C LYS A 13 -14.48 -5.69 23.02
N ILE A 14 -15.03 -6.75 22.41
CA ILE A 14 -15.59 -6.91 21.04
C ILE A 14 -14.74 -6.27 19.92
N ILE A 15 -13.99 -7.13 19.24
CA ILE A 15 -13.02 -6.78 18.20
C ILE A 15 -13.76 -6.54 16.87
N PRO A 16 -13.54 -5.40 16.17
CA PRO A 16 -14.11 -5.21 14.84
C PRO A 16 -13.45 -6.18 13.84
N THR A 17 -14.26 -7.02 13.21
CA THR A 17 -13.81 -7.91 12.13
C THR A 17 -13.77 -7.12 10.82
N LEU A 18 -12.65 -7.17 10.10
CA LEU A 18 -12.60 -6.67 8.73
C LEU A 18 -13.49 -7.55 7.86
N THR A 19 -14.54 -6.97 7.27
CA THR A 19 -15.27 -7.61 6.17
C THR A 19 -14.72 -7.02 4.88
N ALA A 20 -14.22 -7.85 3.98
CA ALA A 20 -13.70 -7.42 2.68
C ALA A 20 -14.36 -8.18 1.54
N GLU A 21 -14.81 -7.45 0.54
CA GLU A 21 -15.51 -7.94 -0.62
C GLU A 21 -14.71 -7.57 -1.86
N LEU A 22 -14.46 -8.55 -2.73
CA LEU A 22 -13.87 -8.31 -4.04
C LEU A 22 -14.92 -7.66 -4.95
N ILE A 23 -14.71 -6.41 -5.32
CA ILE A 23 -15.66 -5.62 -6.14
C ILE A 23 -15.14 -5.28 -7.53
N GLY A 24 -13.96 -5.77 -7.90
CA GLY A 24 -13.41 -5.63 -9.24
C GLY A 24 -11.93 -5.96 -9.31
N TYR A 25 -11.36 -5.76 -10.50
CA TYR A 25 -9.99 -6.10 -10.82
C TYR A 25 -9.49 -5.29 -12.02
N PHE A 26 -8.19 -5.32 -12.28
CA PHE A 26 -7.57 -4.82 -13.50
C PHE A 26 -6.17 -5.41 -13.68
N SER A 27 -5.66 -5.29 -14.90
CA SER A 27 -4.33 -5.74 -15.30
C SER A 27 -3.44 -4.54 -15.65
N ILE A 28 -2.14 -4.65 -15.37
CA ILE A 28 -1.10 -3.75 -15.86
C ILE A 28 -0.16 -4.60 -16.71
N ASP A 29 -0.09 -4.33 -18.01
CA ASP A 29 0.74 -5.14 -18.90
C ASP A 29 2.24 -4.86 -18.75
N GLY A 30 3.03 -5.61 -19.51
CA GLY A 30 4.48 -5.47 -19.53
C GLY A 30 5.00 -4.09 -19.97
N ASP A 31 4.16 -3.28 -20.63
CA ASP A 31 4.44 -1.90 -21.04
C ASP A 31 3.82 -0.85 -20.09
N MET A 32 3.41 -1.31 -18.91
CA MET A 32 2.76 -0.52 -17.86
C MET A 32 1.43 0.12 -18.26
N GLN A 33 0.75 -0.42 -19.26
CA GLN A 33 -0.56 0.06 -19.68
C GLN A 33 -1.66 -0.59 -18.84
N TYR A 34 -2.68 0.22 -18.53
CA TYR A 34 -3.83 -0.21 -17.74
C TYR A 34 -4.86 -0.90 -18.63
N HIS A 35 -5.29 -2.09 -18.24
CA HIS A 35 -6.35 -2.86 -18.88
C HIS A 35 -7.42 -3.26 -17.87
N ALA A 36 -8.69 -2.99 -18.19
CA ALA A 36 -9.82 -3.35 -17.34
C ALA A 36 -10.24 -4.82 -17.56
N ASP A 37 -9.29 -5.74 -17.47
CA ASP A 37 -9.46 -7.15 -17.82
C ASP A 37 -8.63 -8.11 -16.95
N LEU A 38 -8.64 -9.39 -17.32
CA LEU A 38 -7.93 -10.49 -16.66
C LEU A 38 -6.62 -10.89 -17.35
N SER A 39 -6.10 -10.06 -18.28
CA SER A 39 -4.95 -10.43 -19.12
C SER A 39 -3.68 -10.77 -18.34
N GLN A 40 -3.54 -10.25 -17.11
CA GLN A 40 -2.40 -10.53 -16.23
C GLN A 40 -2.72 -11.45 -15.06
N LEU A 41 -3.94 -12.00 -14.98
CA LEU A 41 -4.28 -13.02 -13.99
C LEU A 41 -3.43 -14.27 -14.23
N LYS A 42 -2.78 -14.78 -13.17
CA LYS A 42 -1.97 -15.99 -13.23
C LYS A 42 -2.54 -17.10 -12.34
N TYR A 43 -2.24 -18.33 -12.73
CA TYR A 43 -2.67 -19.56 -12.04
C TYR A 43 -1.47 -20.19 -11.36
N TYR A 44 -1.63 -20.54 -10.08
CA TYR A 44 -0.63 -21.26 -9.31
C TYR A 44 -0.45 -22.68 -9.87
N ILE A 45 0.78 -23.01 -10.26
CA ILE A 45 1.17 -24.32 -10.77
C ILE A 45 2.19 -24.94 -9.77
N PRO A 46 1.76 -25.87 -8.90
CA PRO A 46 2.67 -26.50 -7.96
C PRO A 46 3.70 -27.39 -8.69
N PRO A 47 4.95 -27.46 -8.21
CA PRO A 47 5.94 -28.37 -8.76
C PRO A 47 5.60 -29.83 -8.42
N SER A 48 6.09 -30.77 -9.24
CA SER A 48 5.86 -32.20 -9.05
C SER A 48 6.48 -32.75 -7.76
N ASP A 49 7.63 -32.20 -7.35
CA ASP A 49 8.27 -32.53 -6.06
C ASP A 49 8.58 -31.23 -5.28
N PRO A 50 7.64 -30.77 -4.43
CA PRO A 50 7.82 -29.58 -3.60
C PRO A 50 9.02 -29.65 -2.64
N ASN A 51 9.48 -30.85 -2.26
CA ASN A 51 10.56 -31.00 -1.28
C ASN A 51 11.96 -30.99 -1.92
N ASN A 52 12.03 -31.03 -3.26
CA ASN A 52 13.29 -31.10 -3.99
C ASN A 52 13.21 -30.30 -5.30
N VAL A 53 13.10 -28.99 -5.17
CA VAL A 53 13.18 -28.06 -6.29
C VAL A 53 14.60 -27.50 -6.43
N ASN A 54 14.92 -26.98 -7.61
CA ASN A 54 16.20 -26.31 -7.88
C ASN A 54 15.96 -25.05 -8.70
N PHE A 55 15.23 -24.10 -8.15
CA PHE A 55 14.89 -22.86 -8.85
C PHE A 55 15.97 -21.81 -8.63
N ASP A 56 16.63 -21.42 -9.72
CA ASP A 56 17.64 -20.36 -9.70
C ASP A 56 16.98 -18.99 -9.88
N LEU A 57 16.91 -18.24 -8.79
CA LEU A 57 16.31 -16.90 -8.75
C LEU A 57 17.15 -15.86 -9.52
N ASN A 58 18.36 -16.20 -9.98
CA ASN A 58 19.18 -15.36 -10.84
C ASN A 58 19.05 -15.69 -12.34
N LYS A 59 18.29 -16.73 -12.70
CA LYS A 59 18.18 -17.18 -14.08
C LYS A 59 17.64 -16.06 -14.98
N ASN A 60 18.43 -15.69 -15.99
CA ASN A 60 18.15 -14.61 -16.95
C ASN A 60 18.06 -13.20 -16.34
N PHE A 61 18.62 -12.97 -15.14
CA PHE A 61 18.54 -11.67 -14.46
C PHE A 61 19.04 -10.50 -15.32
N MET A 62 20.12 -10.69 -16.10
CA MET A 62 20.67 -9.66 -16.99
C MET A 62 19.72 -9.20 -18.09
N PHE A 63 18.68 -9.98 -18.39
CA PHE A 63 17.64 -9.67 -19.38
C PHE A 63 16.32 -9.25 -18.73
N THR A 64 16.25 -9.17 -17.40
CA THR A 64 15.05 -8.77 -16.68
C THR A 64 14.67 -7.35 -17.07
N ARG A 65 13.41 -7.16 -17.45
CA ARG A 65 12.82 -5.83 -17.57
C ARG A 65 12.38 -5.37 -16.19
N HIS A 66 13.17 -4.49 -15.61
CA HIS A 66 12.89 -3.94 -14.29
C HIS A 66 11.76 -2.93 -14.33
N ARG A 67 10.96 -2.94 -13.28
CA ARG A 67 9.96 -1.90 -13.05
C ARG A 67 10.66 -0.55 -12.88
N PRO A 68 10.16 0.54 -13.48
CA PRO A 68 10.72 1.86 -13.24
C PRO A 68 10.60 2.25 -11.77
N THR A 69 11.58 3.00 -11.28
CA THR A 69 11.56 3.57 -9.93
C THR A 69 10.54 4.69 -9.76
N SER A 70 9.82 5.07 -10.83
CA SER A 70 8.74 6.06 -10.77
C SER A 70 7.64 5.59 -9.83
N TYR A 71 7.47 6.33 -8.75
CA TYR A 71 6.53 5.99 -7.68
C TYR A 71 5.08 6.25 -8.13
N LEU A 72 4.49 5.30 -8.85
CA LEU A 72 3.05 5.25 -9.13
C LEU A 72 2.34 4.98 -7.80
N LYS A 73 1.58 5.96 -7.32
CA LYS A 73 0.99 5.98 -5.98
C LYS A 73 -0.35 5.26 -6.01
N LEU A 74 -1.42 6.02 -5.80
CA LEU A 74 -2.79 5.54 -5.91
C LEU A 74 -3.28 5.57 -7.37
N ASP A 75 -2.47 6.00 -8.34
CA ASP A 75 -2.84 6.23 -9.74
C ASP A 75 -3.64 5.07 -10.35
N LYS A 76 -3.18 3.83 -10.11
CA LYS A 76 -3.85 2.61 -10.62
C LYS A 76 -5.22 2.40 -9.98
N VAL A 77 -5.31 2.59 -8.65
CA VAL A 77 -6.56 2.52 -7.89
C VAL A 77 -7.53 3.64 -8.29
N LEU A 78 -7.01 4.86 -8.49
CA LEU A 78 -7.79 6.02 -8.92
C LEU A 78 -8.29 5.86 -10.36
N ARG A 79 -7.49 5.25 -11.25
CA ARG A 79 -7.89 4.92 -12.61
C ARG A 79 -9.04 3.91 -12.61
N TRP A 80 -8.94 2.84 -11.82
CA TRP A 80 -10.02 1.88 -11.66
C TRP A 80 -11.28 2.55 -11.07
N LEU A 81 -11.12 3.37 -10.03
CA LEU A 81 -12.23 4.12 -9.41
C LEU A 81 -12.92 5.03 -10.42
N SER A 82 -12.17 5.74 -11.25
CA SER A 82 -12.73 6.62 -12.28
C SER A 82 -13.60 5.84 -13.27
N ASN A 83 -13.17 4.64 -13.68
CA ASN A 83 -13.92 3.78 -14.60
C ASN A 83 -15.16 3.16 -13.93
N ASN A 84 -15.15 2.99 -12.61
CA ASN A 84 -16.18 2.31 -11.83
C ASN A 84 -16.96 3.27 -10.91
N PHE A 85 -16.86 4.58 -11.13
CA PHE A 85 -17.35 5.60 -10.20
C PHE A 85 -18.83 5.43 -9.88
N HIS A 86 -19.65 5.15 -10.89
CA HIS A 86 -21.10 4.94 -10.77
C HIS A 86 -21.48 3.80 -9.80
N ARG A 87 -20.59 2.83 -9.56
CA ARG A 87 -20.82 1.71 -8.62
C ARG A 87 -20.66 2.12 -7.16
N LEU A 88 -19.97 3.25 -6.92
CA LEU A 88 -19.54 3.70 -5.60
C LEU A 88 -20.06 5.09 -5.24
N GLU A 89 -20.70 5.78 -6.18
CA GLU A 89 -21.27 7.10 -5.97
C GLU A 89 -22.36 7.05 -4.89
N LYS A 90 -22.33 8.02 -3.98
CA LYS A 90 -23.35 8.14 -2.95
C LYS A 90 -24.60 8.80 -3.53
N PRO A 91 -25.81 8.23 -3.34
CA PRO A 91 -27.04 8.83 -3.86
C PRO A 91 -27.24 10.28 -3.35
N VAL A 92 -27.63 11.18 -4.26
CA VAL A 92 -27.78 12.64 -4.05
C VAL A 92 -28.85 13.01 -3.00
N LEU A 93 -29.61 12.03 -2.49
CA LEU A 93 -30.75 12.23 -1.58
C LEU A 93 -30.38 12.76 -0.19
N VAL A 94 -29.10 12.82 0.16
CA VAL A 94 -28.63 13.34 1.45
C VAL A 94 -27.65 14.49 1.18
N GLN A 95 -27.84 15.63 1.85
CA GLN A 95 -26.90 16.76 1.87
C GLN A 95 -25.57 16.37 2.57
N GLU A 96 -24.89 15.35 2.06
CA GLU A 96 -23.62 14.90 2.60
C GLU A 96 -22.46 15.51 1.82
N GLU A 97 -21.40 15.88 2.55
CA GLU A 97 -20.14 16.41 1.99
C GLU A 97 -19.38 15.40 1.10
N ARG A 98 -19.88 14.17 0.95
CA ARG A 98 -19.15 13.05 0.34
C ARG A 98 -19.83 12.49 -0.90
N TRP A 99 -19.05 12.40 -1.98
CA TRP A 99 -19.49 11.88 -3.27
C TRP A 99 -19.45 10.34 -3.42
N LEU A 100 -18.73 9.64 -2.55
CA LEU A 100 -18.59 8.18 -2.58
C LEU A 100 -19.14 7.55 -1.30
N ASP A 101 -19.64 6.33 -1.38
CA ASP A 101 -20.01 5.50 -0.23
C ASP A 101 -18.76 4.89 0.48
N ILE A 102 -17.60 5.55 0.37
CA ILE A 102 -16.31 5.11 0.89
C ILE A 102 -15.67 6.22 1.74
N ASP A 103 -15.32 5.92 2.99
CA ASP A 103 -14.57 6.84 3.86
C ASP A 103 -13.12 6.99 3.41
N PHE A 104 -12.42 5.87 3.21
CA PHE A 104 -10.97 5.81 2.97
C PHE A 104 -10.60 5.06 1.70
N ILE A 105 -9.69 5.63 0.92
CA ILE A 105 -9.08 4.99 -0.26
C ILE A 105 -7.59 4.85 -0.04
N ALA A 106 -7.04 3.65 -0.23
CA ALA A 106 -5.62 3.36 -0.01
C ALA A 106 -5.11 2.23 -0.91
N SER A 107 -3.81 1.92 -0.83
CA SER A 107 -3.29 0.62 -1.28
C SER A 107 -3.36 -0.40 -0.14
N ARG A 108 -3.40 -1.70 -0.46
CA ARG A 108 -3.24 -2.77 0.54
C ARG A 108 -1.97 -2.57 1.37
N GLY A 109 -0.87 -2.18 0.71
CA GLY A 109 0.42 -1.93 1.35
C GLY A 109 0.33 -0.86 2.45
N THR A 110 -0.37 0.23 2.18
CA THR A 110 -0.58 1.32 3.15
C THR A 110 -1.39 0.85 4.36
N ILE A 111 -2.46 0.07 4.15
CA ILE A 111 -3.25 -0.49 5.26
C ILE A 111 -2.42 -1.50 6.06
N LYS A 112 -1.63 -2.34 5.39
CA LYS A 112 -0.68 -3.27 6.03
C LYS A 112 0.34 -2.52 6.89
N THR A 113 0.92 -1.42 6.39
CA THR A 113 1.87 -0.60 7.16
C THR A 113 1.23 -0.10 8.46
N ILE A 114 -0.01 0.37 8.39
CA ILE A 114 -0.80 0.76 9.57
C ILE A 114 -0.99 -0.46 10.50
N LEU A 115 -1.46 -1.62 10.00
CA LEU A 115 -1.61 -2.87 10.75
C LEU A 115 -0.35 -3.31 11.50
N CYS A 116 0.82 -3.22 10.85
CA CYS A 116 2.08 -3.67 11.42
C CYS A 116 2.75 -2.65 12.35
N SER A 117 2.28 -1.40 12.39
CA SER A 117 2.91 -0.30 13.13
C SER A 117 3.16 -0.59 14.63
N PRO A 118 2.23 -1.21 15.38
CA PRO A 118 2.45 -1.48 16.81
C PRO A 118 3.58 -2.47 17.11
N TYR A 119 4.13 -3.15 16.10
CA TYR A 119 5.16 -4.18 16.25
C TYR A 119 6.48 -3.77 15.59
N LYS A 120 6.43 -2.83 14.65
CA LYS A 120 7.59 -2.30 13.92
C LYS A 120 8.17 -1.06 14.59
N MET A 121 8.63 -1.23 15.84
CA MET A 121 9.14 -0.13 16.67
C MET A 121 10.34 0.64 16.08
N ARG A 122 11.00 0.11 15.05
CA ARG A 122 12.18 0.72 14.41
C ARG A 122 11.92 1.18 12.97
N ASP A 123 10.79 0.82 12.37
CA ASP A 123 10.49 1.20 10.98
C ASP A 123 9.69 2.50 10.98
N GLU A 124 10.31 3.58 10.51
CA GLU A 124 9.61 4.82 10.27
C GLU A 124 8.81 4.73 8.95
N TRP A 125 7.62 5.32 8.94
CA TRP A 125 6.78 5.41 7.75
C TRP A 125 6.11 6.78 7.66
N ILE A 126 5.82 7.19 6.43
CA ILE A 126 5.10 8.43 6.14
C ILE A 126 3.85 8.05 5.35
N ILE A 127 2.68 8.41 5.86
CA ILE A 127 1.41 8.28 5.13
C ILE A 127 0.78 9.66 5.05
N CYS A 128 0.65 10.17 3.83
CA CYS A 128 -0.07 11.42 3.57
C CYS A 128 -1.56 11.13 3.42
N ALA A 129 -2.38 11.92 4.11
CA ALA A 129 -3.83 11.89 4.00
C ALA A 129 -4.34 13.15 3.29
N SER A 130 -5.15 12.99 2.24
CA SER A 130 -5.82 14.11 1.56
C SER A 130 -7.33 13.89 1.51
N LYS A 131 -8.13 14.88 1.94
CA LYS A 131 -9.59 14.83 1.85
C LYS A 131 -10.04 15.52 0.57
N TYR A 132 -10.65 14.79 -0.35
CA TYR A 132 -11.24 15.32 -1.57
C TYR A 132 -12.70 14.89 -1.68
N ARG A 133 -13.60 15.89 -1.83
CA ARG A 133 -15.06 15.69 -1.90
C ARG A 133 -15.60 14.70 -0.86
N GLY A 134 -15.17 14.89 0.40
CA GLY A 134 -15.64 14.08 1.53
C GLY A 134 -14.91 12.75 1.78
N THR A 135 -14.20 12.20 0.79
CA THR A 135 -13.44 10.95 0.90
C THR A 135 -11.96 11.22 1.21
N ILE A 136 -11.34 10.37 2.03
CA ILE A 136 -9.95 10.51 2.46
C ILE A 136 -9.08 9.53 1.70
N TYR A 137 -8.02 10.02 1.08
CA TYR A 137 -7.05 9.24 0.33
C TYR A 137 -5.78 9.12 1.15
N LEU A 138 -5.35 7.88 1.43
CA LEU A 138 -4.14 7.57 2.18
C LEU A 138 -3.08 7.04 1.23
N CYS A 139 -1.94 7.73 1.17
CA CYS A 139 -0.83 7.37 0.32
C CYS A 139 0.45 7.29 1.15
N GLU A 140 1.10 6.14 1.10
CA GLU A 140 2.44 5.96 1.68
C GLU A 140 3.48 6.75 0.88
N PHE A 141 4.50 7.25 1.59
CA PHE A 141 5.67 7.93 1.06
C PHE A 141 6.92 7.38 1.75
N TYR A 142 8.04 7.44 1.06
CA TYR A 142 9.35 7.15 1.64
C TYR A 142 9.98 8.43 2.19
N SER A 143 10.88 8.28 3.15
CA SER A 143 11.78 9.36 3.54
C SER A 143 12.73 9.68 2.38
N ASP A 144 13.25 10.91 2.33
CA ASP A 144 14.22 11.33 1.31
C ASP A 144 15.43 10.37 1.24
N GLU A 145 15.89 9.88 2.40
CA GLU A 145 16.97 8.89 2.49
C GLU A 145 16.59 7.56 1.83
N ARG A 146 15.38 7.06 2.10
CA ARG A 146 14.89 5.80 1.53
C ARG A 146 14.61 5.92 0.03
N GLU A 147 14.09 7.06 -0.44
CA GLU A 147 13.97 7.34 -1.87
C GLU A 147 15.34 7.36 -2.55
N HIS A 148 16.33 8.04 -1.95
CA HIS A 148 17.69 8.09 -2.46
C HIS A 148 18.33 6.70 -2.52
N HIS A 149 18.20 5.90 -1.47
CA HIS A 149 18.69 4.53 -1.44
C HIS A 149 18.03 3.67 -2.52
N TYR A 150 16.71 3.77 -2.69
CA TYR A 150 15.99 3.00 -3.69
C TYR A 150 16.38 3.39 -5.13
N ALA A 151 16.52 4.68 -5.41
CA ALA A 151 16.96 5.17 -6.71
C ALA A 151 18.40 4.74 -7.05
N ASN A 152 19.26 4.65 -6.04
CA ASN A 152 20.68 4.31 -6.18
C ASN A 152 21.01 2.86 -5.76
N ALA A 153 20.01 1.99 -5.67
CA ALA A 153 20.19 0.59 -5.30
C ALA A 153 21.22 -0.08 -6.23
N SER A 154 22.20 -0.75 -5.62
CA SER A 154 23.25 -1.48 -6.32
C SER A 154 22.68 -2.64 -7.15
N MET A 155 23.47 -3.15 -8.11
CA MET A 155 23.06 -4.30 -8.92
C MET A 155 22.74 -5.53 -8.07
N SER A 156 23.49 -5.77 -6.98
CA SER A 156 23.23 -6.88 -6.07
C SER A 156 21.93 -6.71 -5.29
N GLU A 157 21.56 -5.49 -4.90
CA GLU A 157 20.30 -5.24 -4.19
C GLU A 157 19.09 -5.37 -5.12
N ARG A 158 19.21 -4.88 -6.37
CA ARG A 158 18.21 -5.09 -7.40
C ARG A 158 17.99 -6.57 -7.66
N GLN A 159 19.08 -7.34 -7.73
CA GLN A 159 19.04 -8.79 -7.89
C GLN A 159 18.27 -9.48 -6.76
N ILE A 160 18.54 -9.11 -5.51
CA ILE A 160 17.80 -9.65 -4.36
C ILE A 160 16.32 -9.26 -4.40
N HIS A 161 15.99 -8.03 -4.83
CA HIS A 161 14.59 -7.61 -5.01
C HIS A 161 13.87 -8.43 -6.08
N SER A 162 14.53 -8.69 -7.20
CA SER A 162 13.99 -9.49 -8.31
C SER A 162 13.72 -10.95 -7.97
N TRP A 163 14.30 -11.47 -6.88
CA TRP A 163 14.09 -12.87 -6.47
C TRP A 163 12.65 -13.21 -6.15
N GLY A 164 11.84 -12.25 -5.65
CA GLY A 164 10.41 -12.45 -5.44
C GLY A 164 9.68 -12.70 -6.77
N TYR A 165 9.79 -11.75 -7.70
CA TYR A 165 9.21 -11.84 -9.04
C TYR A 165 9.72 -13.06 -9.82
N LYS A 166 11.01 -13.39 -9.68
CA LYS A 166 11.55 -14.58 -10.33
C LYS A 166 10.94 -15.87 -9.77
N PHE A 167 10.71 -15.92 -8.45
CA PHE A 167 10.03 -17.04 -7.83
C PHE A 167 8.58 -17.15 -8.30
N GLU A 168 7.86 -16.03 -8.45
CA GLU A 168 6.53 -16.03 -9.06
C GLU A 168 6.57 -16.68 -10.44
N GLN A 169 7.52 -16.29 -11.31
CA GLN A 169 7.71 -16.92 -12.63
C GLN A 169 7.95 -18.43 -12.58
N TYR A 170 8.45 -18.98 -11.48
CA TYR A 170 8.61 -20.43 -11.30
C TYR A 170 7.33 -21.15 -10.87
N MET A 171 6.36 -20.42 -10.30
CA MET A 171 5.21 -20.99 -9.61
C MET A 171 3.88 -20.66 -10.26
N VAL A 172 3.85 -19.79 -11.28
CA VAL A 172 2.60 -19.42 -11.96
C VAL A 172 2.66 -19.54 -13.48
N ALA A 173 1.49 -19.73 -14.09
CA ALA A 173 1.29 -19.72 -15.54
C ALA A 173 0.06 -18.87 -15.92
N ASP A 174 -0.09 -18.57 -17.21
CA ASP A 174 -1.23 -17.84 -17.79
C ASP A 174 -2.51 -18.68 -17.92
N HIS A 175 -2.39 -20.01 -17.85
CA HIS A 175 -3.51 -20.95 -17.88
C HIS A 175 -3.25 -22.13 -16.93
N PRO A 176 -4.28 -22.71 -16.28
CA PRO A 176 -4.09 -23.80 -15.30
C PRO A 176 -3.52 -25.10 -15.90
N SER A 177 -3.65 -25.32 -17.21
CA SER A 177 -3.04 -26.46 -17.91
C SER A 177 -1.64 -26.18 -18.47
N HIS A 178 -1.18 -24.94 -18.41
CA HIS A 178 0.15 -24.56 -18.87
C HIS A 178 1.20 -24.81 -17.79
N THR A 179 2.46 -24.71 -18.19
CA THR A 179 3.61 -24.76 -17.27
C THR A 179 4.26 -23.38 -17.20
N PRO A 180 4.90 -23.03 -16.08
CA PRO A 180 5.57 -21.74 -15.95
C PRO A 180 6.61 -21.51 -17.05
N ASP A 181 6.51 -20.40 -17.78
CA ASP A 181 7.41 -20.08 -18.90
C ASP A 181 8.70 -19.42 -18.40
N LEU A 182 9.76 -20.22 -18.35
CA LEU A 182 11.10 -19.79 -17.95
C LEU A 182 12.01 -19.43 -19.13
N LYS A 183 11.52 -19.54 -20.37
CA LYS A 183 12.29 -19.20 -21.58
C LYS A 183 12.28 -17.70 -21.80
N GLN A 184 11.16 -17.05 -21.49
CA GLN A 184 11.06 -15.60 -21.57
C GLN A 184 11.80 -14.92 -20.41
N PRO A 185 12.50 -13.79 -20.68
CA PRO A 185 13.01 -12.93 -19.62
C PRO A 185 11.89 -12.46 -18.70
N LEU A 186 12.22 -12.27 -17.42
CA LEU A 186 11.27 -11.77 -16.44
C LEU A 186 10.88 -10.32 -16.77
N ASN A 187 9.59 -10.00 -16.70
CA ASN A 187 9.10 -8.63 -16.78
C ASN A 187 8.39 -8.23 -15.49
N GLU A 188 9.05 -7.41 -14.67
CA GLU A 188 8.52 -6.97 -13.36
C GLU A 188 7.41 -5.91 -13.48
N CYS A 189 7.07 -5.49 -14.71
CA CYS A 189 6.00 -4.53 -14.97
C CYS A 189 4.61 -5.19 -15.03
N GLU A 190 4.55 -6.50 -15.30
CA GLU A 190 3.31 -7.28 -15.41
C GLU A 190 2.68 -7.46 -14.03
N GLN A 191 1.43 -7.01 -13.87
CA GLN A 191 0.76 -7.06 -12.57
C GLN A 191 -0.74 -7.28 -12.70
N PHE A 192 -1.30 -8.01 -11.74
CA PHE A 192 -2.72 -8.19 -11.58
C PHE A 192 -3.20 -7.62 -10.25
N TYR A 193 -4.26 -6.82 -10.29
CA TYR A 193 -4.81 -6.17 -9.11
C TYR A 193 -6.27 -6.57 -8.90
N CYS A 194 -6.59 -6.83 -7.64
CA CYS A 194 -7.95 -6.97 -7.15
C CYS A 194 -8.32 -5.74 -6.32
N MET A 195 -9.58 -5.30 -6.45
CA MET A 195 -10.15 -4.16 -5.74
C MET A 195 -11.11 -4.64 -4.66
N PHE A 196 -10.86 -4.22 -3.43
CA PHE A 196 -11.62 -4.65 -2.27
C PHE A 196 -12.37 -3.49 -1.65
N LYS A 197 -13.69 -3.66 -1.46
CA LYS A 197 -14.49 -2.83 -0.56
C LYS A 197 -14.49 -3.52 0.79
N ALA A 198 -14.19 -2.79 1.85
CA ALA A 198 -14.20 -3.36 3.19
C ALA A 198 -14.86 -2.44 4.19
N ASN A 199 -15.30 -3.00 5.32
CA ASN A 199 -15.67 -2.22 6.48
C ASN A 199 -14.76 -2.56 7.64
N PHE A 200 -14.31 -1.51 8.32
CA PHE A 200 -13.60 -1.59 9.57
C PHE A 200 -14.37 -0.80 10.63
N ASP A 201 -15.11 -1.52 11.48
CA ASP A 201 -16.08 -0.91 12.40
C ASP A 201 -17.03 0.04 11.63
N ASN A 202 -17.02 1.33 11.95
CA ASN A 202 -17.88 2.34 11.33
C ASN A 202 -17.22 3.06 10.14
N HIS A 203 -16.17 2.49 9.56
CA HIS A 203 -15.42 3.08 8.45
C HIS A 203 -15.41 2.17 7.22
N SER A 204 -15.81 2.70 6.08
CA SER A 204 -15.71 1.99 4.80
C SER A 204 -14.38 2.29 4.11
N LEU A 205 -13.76 1.24 3.56
CA LEU A 205 -12.48 1.30 2.86
C LEU A 205 -12.64 0.79 1.43
N LEU A 206 -11.87 1.38 0.53
CA LEU A 206 -11.59 0.85 -0.80
C LEU A 206 -10.08 0.77 -0.99
N TYR A 207 -9.57 -0.40 -1.36
CA TYR A 207 -8.14 -0.54 -1.65
C TYR A 207 -7.86 -1.53 -2.75
N GLY A 208 -6.77 -1.25 -3.48
CA GLY A 208 -6.20 -2.18 -4.46
C GLY A 208 -5.13 -3.05 -3.83
N ALA A 209 -5.14 -4.33 -4.18
CA ALA A 209 -4.13 -5.31 -3.80
C ALA A 209 -3.59 -6.00 -5.05
N GLU A 210 -2.26 -6.05 -5.16
CA GLU A 210 -1.58 -6.89 -6.14
C GLU A 210 -1.70 -8.36 -5.72
N ILE A 211 -2.09 -9.22 -6.64
CA ILE A 211 -2.34 -10.64 -6.42
C ILE A 211 -1.37 -11.44 -7.31
N ASP A 212 -0.59 -12.33 -6.69
CA ASP A 212 0.45 -13.10 -7.38
C ASP A 212 -0.16 -14.21 -8.26
N GLY A 213 -1.31 -14.74 -7.84
CA GLY A 213 -2.09 -15.67 -8.65
C GLY A 213 -3.28 -16.27 -7.90
N ILE A 214 -3.94 -17.22 -8.56
CA ILE A 214 -5.06 -17.98 -8.00
C ILE A 214 -4.84 -19.49 -8.14
N SER A 215 -5.47 -20.25 -7.25
CA SER A 215 -5.59 -21.70 -7.37
C SER A 215 -6.95 -22.02 -8.02
N SER A 216 -6.92 -22.52 -9.25
CA SER A 216 -8.11 -22.95 -10.00
C SER A 216 -7.76 -24.03 -10.99
N GLN A 217 -8.64 -25.01 -11.17
CA GLN A 217 -8.50 -26.06 -12.18
C GLN A 217 -9.04 -25.64 -13.55
N GLN A 218 -9.81 -24.55 -13.61
CA GLN A 218 -10.44 -24.04 -14.81
C GLN A 218 -10.05 -22.58 -15.06
N PRO A 219 -9.87 -22.18 -16.32
CA PRO A 219 -9.61 -20.78 -16.64
C PRO A 219 -10.83 -19.92 -16.32
N ILE A 220 -10.58 -18.71 -15.84
CA ILE A 220 -11.58 -17.67 -15.62
C ILE A 220 -11.54 -16.71 -16.80
N THR A 221 -12.65 -16.60 -17.53
CA THR A 221 -12.75 -15.80 -18.76
C THR A 221 -13.78 -14.67 -18.68
N ASP A 222 -14.61 -14.67 -17.64
CA ASP A 222 -15.76 -13.79 -17.45
C ASP A 222 -15.46 -12.74 -16.36
N THR A 223 -15.57 -13.12 -15.09
CA THR A 223 -15.41 -12.25 -13.93
C THR A 223 -14.92 -13.00 -12.71
N LEU A 224 -14.25 -12.28 -11.83
CA LEU A 224 -13.88 -12.73 -10.48
C LEU A 224 -14.94 -12.36 -9.44
N GLU A 225 -15.80 -11.38 -9.73
CA GLU A 225 -16.79 -10.90 -8.77
C GLU A 225 -17.83 -11.99 -8.45
N GLY A 226 -18.18 -12.13 -7.17
CA GLY A 226 -19.14 -13.13 -6.70
C GLY A 226 -18.65 -14.58 -6.72
N LYS A 227 -17.39 -14.83 -7.11
CA LYS A 227 -16.78 -16.17 -7.09
C LYS A 227 -16.01 -16.41 -5.80
N THR A 228 -16.09 -17.63 -5.29
CA THR A 228 -15.19 -18.12 -4.25
C THR A 228 -13.86 -18.46 -4.90
N LEU A 229 -12.86 -17.60 -4.71
CA LEU A 229 -11.53 -17.75 -5.29
C LEU A 229 -10.52 -18.08 -4.20
N GLU A 230 -9.66 -19.06 -4.47
CA GLU A 230 -8.47 -19.29 -3.65
C GLU A 230 -7.35 -18.40 -4.19
N LEU A 231 -7.27 -17.17 -3.66
CA LEU A 231 -6.16 -16.26 -3.92
C LEU A 231 -4.88 -16.81 -3.28
N ILE A 232 -3.75 -16.68 -3.98
CA ILE A 232 -2.45 -17.18 -3.56
C ILE A 232 -1.48 -16.01 -3.38
N GLU A 233 -0.70 -16.06 -2.30
CA GLU A 233 0.46 -15.18 -2.07
C GLU A 233 1.73 -16.03 -2.11
N LEU A 234 2.72 -15.58 -2.87
CA LEU A 234 4.01 -16.22 -3.06
C LEU A 234 5.10 -15.46 -2.30
N LYS A 235 5.91 -16.18 -1.52
CA LYS A 235 7.03 -15.58 -0.78
C LYS A 235 8.29 -16.40 -0.95
N THR A 236 9.46 -15.77 -0.85
CA THR A 236 10.71 -16.50 -0.65
C THR A 236 11.37 -16.10 0.65
N PHE A 237 12.03 -17.04 1.32
CA PHE A 237 12.83 -16.74 2.50
C PHE A 237 13.96 -17.75 2.69
N PRO A 238 15.04 -17.37 3.41
CA PRO A 238 16.16 -18.28 3.64
C PRO A 238 15.72 -19.55 4.39
N LEU A 239 16.17 -20.71 3.92
CA LEU A 239 16.03 -21.98 4.65
C LEU A 239 16.94 -21.93 5.88
N LEU A 240 16.35 -21.65 7.03
CA LEU A 240 17.03 -21.63 8.32
C LEU A 240 16.32 -22.62 9.23
N LEU A 241 17.08 -23.39 10.01
CA LEU A 241 16.55 -24.34 10.99
C LEU A 241 16.85 -23.84 12.41
N ASN A 242 15.93 -24.11 13.33
CA ASN A 242 16.14 -24.02 14.77
C ASN A 242 16.95 -25.21 15.27
N GLU A 243 17.37 -25.17 16.53
CA GLU A 243 18.10 -26.26 17.19
C GLU A 243 17.32 -27.58 17.15
N ASP A 244 15.98 -27.52 17.20
CA ASP A 244 15.08 -28.68 17.07
C ASP A 244 14.87 -29.19 15.64
N GLY A 245 15.60 -28.63 14.65
CA GLY A 245 15.46 -28.99 13.23
C GLY A 245 14.22 -28.43 12.52
N ASN A 246 13.39 -27.65 13.22
CA ASN A 246 12.22 -26.96 12.64
C ASN A 246 12.62 -25.71 11.85
N ILE A 247 11.85 -25.34 10.83
CA ILE A 247 12.11 -24.14 10.03
C ILE A 247 11.93 -22.87 10.88
N LYS A 248 12.99 -22.06 10.95
CA LYS A 248 13.04 -20.79 11.67
C LYS A 248 12.42 -19.66 10.85
N ILE A 249 11.36 -19.04 11.38
CA ILE A 249 10.75 -17.85 10.80
C ILE A 249 10.67 -16.77 11.88
N SER A 250 11.07 -15.54 11.55
CA SER A 250 10.97 -14.42 12.50
C SER A 250 9.51 -14.03 12.72
N SER A 251 9.17 -13.67 13.96
CA SER A 251 7.84 -13.17 14.31
C SER A 251 7.41 -11.97 13.47
N LEU A 252 8.35 -11.06 13.19
CA LEU A 252 8.14 -9.91 12.32
C LEU A 252 7.65 -10.31 10.93
N ARG A 253 8.27 -11.32 10.32
CA ARG A 253 7.92 -11.80 8.97
C ARG A 253 6.55 -12.47 8.96
N VAL A 254 6.27 -13.32 9.94
CA VAL A 254 4.96 -13.97 10.09
C VAL A 254 3.86 -12.92 10.19
N MET A 255 4.06 -11.89 11.01
CA MET A 255 3.11 -10.79 11.14
C MET A 255 2.92 -10.03 9.82
N GLU A 256 3.99 -9.68 9.11
CA GLU A 256 3.86 -8.99 7.81
C GLU A 256 3.05 -9.79 6.80
N TRP A 257 3.32 -11.10 6.72
CA TRP A 257 2.62 -12.03 5.85
C TRP A 257 1.16 -12.18 6.25
N TRP A 258 0.90 -12.37 7.54
CA TRP A 258 -0.45 -12.47 8.06
C TRP A 258 -1.26 -11.20 7.77
N SER A 259 -0.72 -10.01 8.09
CA SER A 259 -1.41 -8.74 7.85
C SER A 259 -1.67 -8.48 6.37
N GLN A 260 -0.75 -8.87 5.48
CA GLN A 260 -0.94 -8.75 4.04
C GLN A 260 -2.06 -9.65 3.53
N SER A 261 -2.04 -10.93 3.92
CA SER A 261 -3.00 -11.94 3.46
C SER A 261 -4.39 -11.78 4.07
N TYR A 262 -4.46 -11.36 5.33
CA TYR A 262 -5.72 -11.11 6.05
C TYR A 262 -6.59 -10.06 5.35
N LEU A 263 -5.97 -9.00 4.82
CA LEU A 263 -6.69 -7.93 4.11
C LEU A 263 -7.42 -8.43 2.86
N VAL A 264 -7.01 -9.54 2.25
CA VAL A 264 -7.56 -10.00 0.98
C VAL A 264 -8.17 -11.40 1.07
N HIS A 265 -8.38 -11.92 2.29
CA HIS A 265 -8.86 -13.28 2.54
C HIS A 265 -8.03 -14.39 1.86
N ILE A 266 -6.72 -14.17 1.71
CA ILE A 266 -5.81 -15.24 1.30
C ILE A 266 -5.69 -16.22 2.46
N ASN A 267 -6.05 -17.48 2.21
CA ASN A 267 -6.01 -18.53 3.22
C ASN A 267 -4.68 -19.28 3.25
N LYS A 268 -3.90 -19.19 2.17
CA LYS A 268 -2.69 -19.96 1.95
C LYS A 268 -1.57 -19.10 1.38
N ILE A 269 -0.39 -19.20 2.00
CA ILE A 269 0.85 -18.59 1.51
C ILE A 269 1.78 -19.71 1.05
N ILE A 270 2.30 -19.60 -0.16
CA ILE A 270 3.26 -20.56 -0.71
C ILE A 270 4.65 -19.95 -0.61
N CYS A 271 5.53 -20.65 0.09
CA CYS A 271 6.87 -20.16 0.37
C CYS A 271 7.94 -20.99 -0.33
N GLY A 272 8.82 -20.34 -1.09
CA GLY A 272 10.09 -20.89 -1.54
C GLY A 272 11.19 -20.71 -0.51
N LEU A 273 11.65 -21.82 0.08
CA LEU A 273 12.77 -21.87 1.02
C LEU A 273 14.07 -21.98 0.24
N LYS A 274 14.96 -21.01 0.43
CA LYS A 274 16.16 -20.85 -0.40
C LYS A 274 17.48 -20.90 0.36
N GLU A 275 18.50 -21.39 -0.33
CA GLU A 275 19.90 -21.28 0.03
C GLU A 275 20.55 -20.29 -0.94
N LYS A 276 20.95 -19.12 -0.44
CA LYS A 276 21.37 -17.99 -1.30
C LYS A 276 20.28 -17.64 -2.33
N ASN A 277 20.53 -17.86 -3.62
CA ASN A 277 19.63 -17.61 -4.75
C ASN A 277 18.89 -18.87 -5.23
N ILE A 278 19.13 -20.04 -4.65
CA ILE A 278 18.52 -21.29 -5.10
C ILE A 278 17.39 -21.69 -4.15
N VAL A 279 16.15 -21.76 -4.65
CA VAL A 279 15.04 -22.37 -3.90
C VAL A 279 15.20 -23.88 -3.95
N ARG A 280 15.16 -24.50 -2.78
CA ARG A 280 15.31 -25.95 -2.56
C ARG A 280 14.01 -26.66 -2.22
N MET A 281 13.10 -25.94 -1.56
CA MET A 281 11.86 -26.51 -1.05
C MET A 281 10.74 -25.49 -1.15
N ILE A 282 9.54 -25.98 -1.47
CA ILE A 282 8.29 -25.23 -1.43
C ILE A 282 7.50 -25.71 -0.22
N LYS A 283 7.02 -24.78 0.60
CA LYS A 283 6.17 -25.08 1.75
C LYS A 283 4.95 -24.19 1.75
N GLU A 284 3.79 -24.81 1.97
CA GLU A 284 2.53 -24.11 2.11
C GLU A 284 2.26 -23.83 3.59
N TYR A 285 1.78 -22.63 3.88
CA TYR A 285 1.37 -22.23 5.21
C TYR A 285 -0.05 -21.69 5.17
N SER A 286 -0.94 -22.30 5.96
CA SER A 286 -2.27 -21.74 6.17
C SER A 286 -2.19 -20.52 7.10
N MET A 287 -3.17 -19.62 6.97
CA MET A 287 -3.31 -18.49 7.90
C MET A 287 -3.45 -18.91 9.36
N CYS A 288 -3.98 -20.11 9.62
CA CYS A 288 -4.11 -20.67 10.97
C CYS A 288 -2.79 -21.23 11.51
N ASP A 289 -1.86 -21.62 10.65
CA ASP A 289 -0.58 -22.21 11.04
C ASP A 289 0.53 -21.18 11.16
N LEU A 290 0.48 -20.11 10.37
CA LEU A 290 1.42 -18.98 10.43
C LEU A 290 1.72 -18.51 11.88
N PRO A 291 0.73 -18.21 12.74
CA PRO A 291 0.95 -17.87 14.14
C PRO A 291 1.83 -18.86 14.93
N LYS A 292 1.70 -20.15 14.63
CA LYS A 292 2.34 -21.24 15.36
C LYS A 292 3.82 -21.38 15.00
N LEU A 293 4.27 -20.76 13.90
CA LEU A 293 5.64 -20.86 13.40
C LEU A 293 6.63 -19.96 14.15
N SER A 294 6.13 -19.19 15.11
CA SER A 294 6.88 -18.18 15.83
C SER A 294 6.49 -18.21 17.29
N GLU A 295 7.48 -18.41 18.16
CA GLU A 295 7.32 -18.56 19.61
C GLU A 295 6.71 -17.35 20.32
N PHE A 296 6.56 -16.22 19.63
CA PHE A 296 6.21 -14.92 20.21
C PHE A 296 5.18 -14.13 19.41
N ILE A 297 4.04 -14.73 19.02
CA ILE A 297 2.98 -13.90 18.45
C ILE A 297 1.63 -14.11 19.13
N ASN A 298 1.24 -13.09 19.90
CA ASN A 298 -0.14 -12.64 19.93
C ASN A 298 -0.49 -12.10 18.53
N VAL A 299 -0.81 -12.98 17.57
CA VAL A 299 -1.13 -12.61 16.16
C VAL A 299 -2.38 -11.72 16.07
N TYR A 300 -3.04 -11.54 17.20
CA TYR A 300 -4.04 -10.51 17.42
C TYR A 300 -3.39 -9.12 17.41
N CYS A 301 -2.97 -8.66 16.22
CA CYS A 301 -3.13 -7.25 15.91
C CYS A 301 -4.62 -6.98 15.98
N HIS A 302 -5.07 -6.59 17.16
CA HIS A 302 -6.41 -6.11 17.41
C HIS A 302 -6.59 -4.90 16.48
N VAL A 303 -7.24 -5.04 15.33
CA VAL A 303 -7.39 -3.89 14.44
C VAL A 303 -8.23 -2.78 15.12
N GLY A 304 -9.03 -3.12 16.14
CA GLY A 304 -9.67 -2.14 17.03
C GLY A 304 -8.69 -1.28 17.84
N ARG A 305 -7.48 -1.80 18.13
CA ARG A 305 -6.35 -1.05 18.69
C ARG A 305 -5.91 0.04 17.72
N LEU A 306 -5.97 -0.19 16.42
CA LEU A 306 -5.57 0.78 15.40
C LEU A 306 -6.54 1.95 15.23
N SER A 307 -7.85 1.75 15.19
CA SER A 307 -8.80 2.89 15.18
C SER A 307 -8.67 3.77 16.42
N HIS A 308 -8.27 3.19 17.56
CA HIS A 308 -7.96 3.91 18.78
C HIS A 308 -6.60 4.63 18.72
N GLU A 309 -5.56 3.99 18.16
CA GLU A 309 -4.16 4.45 18.09
C GLU A 309 -3.89 5.49 16.99
N VAL A 310 -4.50 5.38 15.80
CA VAL A 310 -4.42 6.41 14.75
C VAL A 310 -5.46 7.53 14.93
N GLY A 311 -6.18 7.51 16.05
CA GLY A 311 -7.09 8.57 16.47
C GLY A 311 -8.39 8.67 15.68
N TRP A 312 -8.85 7.58 15.05
CA TRP A 312 -10.18 7.55 14.41
C TRP A 312 -11.31 7.73 15.44
N LYS A 313 -11.14 7.24 16.68
CA LYS A 313 -12.04 7.59 17.80
C LYS A 313 -12.03 9.08 18.17
N TYR A 314 -10.96 9.80 17.83
CA TYR A 314 -10.83 11.24 18.04
C TYR A 314 -11.32 12.02 16.82
N LYS A 315 -12.06 11.41 15.89
CA LYS A 315 -12.64 12.08 14.72
C LYS A 315 -13.28 13.42 15.09
N ASP A 316 -14.02 13.47 16.19
CA ASP A 316 -14.64 14.72 16.65
C ASP A 316 -13.64 15.75 17.17
N VAL A 317 -12.59 15.30 17.87
CA VAL A 317 -11.51 16.18 18.35
C VAL A 317 -10.67 16.68 17.18
N VAL A 318 -10.26 15.82 16.25
CA VAL A 318 -9.52 16.16 15.04
C VAL A 318 -10.35 17.09 14.16
N ARG A 319 -11.66 16.81 13.96
CA ARG A 319 -12.59 17.70 13.27
C ARG A 319 -12.67 19.07 13.94
N THR A 320 -12.74 19.10 15.27
CA THR A 320 -12.76 20.35 16.04
C THR A 320 -11.45 21.13 15.90
N LEU A 321 -10.31 20.45 15.98
CA LEU A 321 -8.99 21.05 15.80
C LEU A 321 -8.80 21.58 14.38
N GLU A 322 -9.28 20.85 13.37
CA GLU A 322 -9.17 21.24 11.97
C GLU A 322 -10.11 22.41 11.64
N ASN A 323 -11.32 22.44 12.21
CA ASN A 323 -12.20 23.60 12.16
C ASN A 323 -11.56 24.83 12.84
N LYS A 324 -10.93 24.64 14.01
CA LYS A 324 -10.19 25.70 14.70
C LYS A 324 -9.00 26.19 13.89
N ARG A 325 -8.28 25.29 13.19
CA ARG A 325 -7.18 25.63 12.26
C ARG A 325 -7.70 26.46 11.09
N ARG A 326 -8.78 26.03 10.44
CA ARG A 326 -9.44 26.76 9.33
C ARG A 326 -9.89 28.16 9.76
N ALA A 327 -10.53 28.28 10.92
CA ALA A 327 -10.94 29.58 11.46
C ALA A 327 -9.74 30.50 11.73
N ARG A 328 -8.65 29.97 12.31
CA ARG A 328 -7.40 30.73 12.51
C ARG A 328 -6.79 31.19 11.19
N ALA A 329 -6.74 30.32 10.18
CA ALA A 329 -6.22 30.66 8.86
C ALA A 329 -7.01 31.79 8.20
N ILE A 330 -8.35 31.79 8.31
CA ILE A 330 -9.20 32.87 7.80
C ILE A 330 -8.87 34.21 8.49
N ILE A 331 -8.75 34.20 9.82
CA ILE A 331 -8.38 35.40 10.60
C ILE A 331 -7.00 35.92 10.20
N GLU A 332 -6.04 35.01 10.01
CA GLU A 332 -4.68 35.36 9.61
C GLU A 332 -4.64 35.98 8.21
N VAL A 333 -5.38 35.41 7.25
CA VAL A 333 -5.55 35.98 5.90
C VAL A 333 -6.19 37.37 5.97
N GLN A 334 -7.22 37.56 6.79
CA GLN A 334 -7.85 38.87 6.98
C GLN A 334 -6.88 39.88 7.59
N LYS A 335 -6.12 39.51 8.62
CA LYS A 335 -5.08 40.36 9.21
C LYS A 335 -4.02 40.74 8.19
N ARG A 336 -3.54 39.77 7.39
CA ARG A 336 -2.55 40.01 6.32
C ARG A 336 -3.09 40.96 5.26
N ASN A 337 -4.33 40.80 4.84
CA ASN A 337 -4.97 41.69 3.87
C ASN A 337 -5.15 43.11 4.43
N LYS A 338 -5.57 43.24 5.69
CA LYS A 338 -5.68 44.53 6.37
C LYS A 338 -4.32 45.22 6.50
N LEU A 339 -3.29 44.46 6.88
CA LEU A 339 -1.92 44.96 6.97
C LEU A 339 -1.41 45.42 5.60
N LYS A 340 -1.59 44.62 4.53
CA LYS A 340 -1.26 45.03 3.16
C LYS A 340 -1.92 46.35 2.76
N LYS A 341 -3.21 46.53 3.10
CA LYS A 341 -3.93 47.78 2.82
C LYS A 341 -3.34 48.96 3.59
N LEU A 342 -3.05 48.78 4.88
CA LEU A 342 -2.41 49.81 5.71
C LEU A 342 -1.00 50.14 5.23
N THR A 343 -0.20 49.15 4.87
CA THR A 343 1.16 49.34 4.31
C THR A 343 1.10 50.11 3.00
N LYS A 344 0.12 49.81 2.13
CA LYS A 344 -0.08 50.57 0.89
C LYS A 344 -0.44 52.03 1.16
N GLN A 345 -1.40 52.27 2.06
CA GLN A 345 -1.81 53.63 2.44
C GLN A 345 -0.68 54.43 3.11
N ALA A 346 0.10 53.79 3.99
CA ALA A 346 1.26 54.39 4.62
C ALA A 346 2.35 54.71 3.58
N GLY A 347 2.58 53.80 2.62
CA GLY A 347 3.47 54.06 1.48
C GLY A 347 3.02 55.30 0.70
N GLU A 348 1.75 55.33 0.26
CA GLU A 348 1.16 56.46 -0.48
C GLU A 348 1.26 57.79 0.29
N SER A 349 1.11 57.79 1.61
CA SER A 349 1.20 59.02 2.41
C SER A 349 2.63 59.57 2.52
N VAL A 350 3.65 58.70 2.51
CA VAL A 350 5.05 59.13 2.58
C VAL A 350 5.71 59.32 1.20
N VAL A 351 5.07 58.92 0.09
CA VAL A 351 5.62 59.05 -1.28
C VAL A 351 6.18 60.45 -1.57
N LYS A 352 5.50 61.52 -1.16
CA LYS A 352 5.99 62.89 -1.37
C LYS A 352 7.26 63.21 -0.58
N ALA A 353 7.37 62.66 0.63
CA ALA A 353 8.53 62.86 1.50
C ALA A 353 9.71 61.96 1.10
N THR A 354 9.45 60.78 0.53
CA THR A 354 10.48 59.83 0.11
C THR A 354 10.95 60.01 -1.34
N ALA A 355 10.20 60.74 -2.18
CA ALA A 355 10.53 61.06 -3.57
C ALA A 355 12.00 61.48 -3.83
N PRO A 356 12.62 62.42 -3.06
CA PRO A 356 14.01 62.80 -3.30
C PRO A 356 15.00 61.64 -3.06
N TYR A 357 14.72 60.76 -2.10
CA TYR A 357 15.56 59.59 -1.83
C TYR A 357 15.35 58.48 -2.86
N THR A 358 14.11 58.27 -3.30
CA THR A 358 13.80 57.32 -4.39
C THR A 358 14.48 57.71 -5.69
N ALA A 359 14.57 59.01 -6.02
CA ALA A 359 15.28 59.49 -7.20
C ALA A 359 16.78 59.18 -7.15
N ILE A 360 17.40 59.27 -5.96
CA ILE A 360 18.81 58.89 -5.75
C ILE A 360 18.99 57.38 -5.96
N ILE A 361 18.11 56.55 -5.41
CA ILE A 361 18.16 55.08 -5.54
C ILE A 361 18.04 54.65 -7.01
N ASN A 362 17.10 55.26 -7.75
CA ASN A 362 16.90 54.96 -9.16
C ASN A 362 18.11 55.34 -10.03
N ASN A 363 18.84 56.40 -9.68
CA ASN A 363 20.09 56.77 -10.35
C ASN A 363 21.20 55.72 -10.19
N PHE A 364 21.14 54.89 -9.14
CA PHE A 364 22.05 53.74 -8.96
C PHE A 364 21.58 52.46 -9.66
N GLY A 365 20.49 52.51 -10.44
CA GLY A 365 20.00 51.40 -11.26
C GLY A 365 19.07 50.41 -10.55
N TYR A 366 18.61 50.72 -9.35
CA TYR A 366 17.62 49.92 -8.61
C TYR A 366 16.22 50.50 -8.85
N ASN A 367 15.29 49.69 -9.38
CA ASN A 367 13.88 50.07 -9.61
C ASN A 367 12.93 49.47 -8.57
#